data_AF-A0A4Y1R1A4-F1
#
_entry.id   AF-A0A4Y1R1A4-F1
#
_cell.length_a   1.000
_cell.length_b   1.000
_cell.length_c   1.000
_cell.angle_alpha   90.00
_cell.angle_beta   90.00
_cell.angle_gamma   90.00
#
_symmetry.space_group_name_H-M   'P 1'
#
loop_
_entity.id
_entity.type
_entity.pdbx_description
1 polymer ?
#
loop_
_entity_poly.entity_id
_entity_poly.type
_entity_poly.pdbx_seq_one_letter_code
_entity_poly.pdbx_strand_id
1 'polypeptide(L)'
;DKQMEMMFFIVSGVVSVTNENSKHYLREGERPNHSGDELIQRWVRSKSASVSAELPTSPSSFWAIGEVEVLILKAEDLASALEEMARKSDGTITCPRT
;
A
#
# COMPACT_ATOMS: atom_id res chain seq x y z
N ASP A 1 -2.77 -17.30 -7.98
CA ASP A 1 -2.23 -16.23 -7.11
C ASP A 1 -3.35 -15.51 -6.38
N LYS A 2 -3.09 -15.01 -5.17
CA LYS A 2 -4.07 -14.28 -4.35
C LYS A 2 -3.94 -12.78 -4.63
N GLN A 3 -5.06 -12.11 -4.86
CA GLN A 3 -5.10 -10.65 -4.98
C GLN A 3 -4.65 -10.01 -3.67
N MET A 4 -3.89 -8.93 -3.78
CA MET A 4 -3.40 -8.17 -2.64
C MET A 4 -4.46 -7.15 -2.24
N GLU A 5 -5.13 -7.43 -1.12
CA GLU A 5 -6.22 -6.59 -0.59
C GLU A 5 -5.74 -5.66 0.53
N MET A 6 -4.50 -5.82 0.98
CA MET A 6 -3.99 -5.20 2.20
C MET A 6 -2.51 -4.80 2.04
N MET A 7 -2.18 -3.63 2.56
CA MET A 7 -0.83 -3.17 2.86
C MET A 7 -0.62 -3.32 4.37
N PHE A 8 0.60 -3.64 4.81
CA PHE A 8 0.91 -3.71 6.23
C PHE A 8 2.22 -3.00 6.60
N PHE A 9 2.27 -2.51 7.83
CA PHE A 9 3.43 -1.87 8.45
C PHE A 9 3.78 -2.64 9.72
N ILE A 10 5.04 -3.06 9.87
CA ILE A 10 5.48 -3.80 11.05
C ILE A 10 5.69 -2.82 12.19
N VAL A 11 4.89 -3.00 13.24
CA VAL A 11 5.02 -2.28 14.52
C VAL A 11 6.04 -2.98 15.40
N SER A 12 5.94 -4.32 15.51
CA SER A 12 6.90 -5.12 16.26
C SER A 12 7.06 -6.53 15.69
N GLY A 13 8.21 -7.14 15.94
CA GLY A 13 8.55 -8.49 15.49
C GLY A 13 9.28 -8.56 14.16
N VAL A 14 9.33 -9.77 13.57
CA VAL A 14 10.08 -10.07 12.34
C VAL A 14 9.21 -10.83 11.35
N VAL A 15 9.21 -10.40 10.10
CA VAL A 15 8.52 -11.06 8.99
C VAL A 15 9.56 -11.55 7.98
N SER A 16 9.48 -12.83 7.61
CA SER A 16 10.22 -13.32 6.45
C SER A 16 9.44 -13.09 5.17
N VAL A 17 10.14 -12.61 4.15
CA VAL A 17 9.62 -12.36 2.82
C VAL A 17 10.33 -13.29 1.86
N THR A 18 9.55 -14.05 1.10
CA THR A 18 10.06 -14.97 0.08
C THR A 18 9.50 -14.57 -1.27
N ASN A 19 10.37 -14.41 -2.26
CA ASN A 19 10.01 -14.33 -3.67
C ASN A 19 10.69 -15.49 -4.44
N GLU A 20 10.55 -15.54 -5.76
CA GLU A 20 11.08 -16.63 -6.59
C GLU A 20 12.59 -16.85 -6.43
N ASN A 21 13.36 -15.79 -6.12
CA ASN A 21 14.82 -15.81 -6.21
C ASN A 21 15.53 -15.47 -4.89
N SER A 22 14.80 -15.10 -3.85
CA SER A 22 15.40 -14.56 -2.62
C SER A 22 14.49 -14.72 -1.41
N LYS A 23 15.14 -14.79 -0.24
CA LYS A 23 14.50 -14.69 1.06
C LYS A 23 15.18 -13.56 1.84
N HIS A 24 14.38 -12.64 2.34
CA HIS A 24 14.85 -11.55 3.20
C HIS A 24 13.91 -11.38 4.40
N TYR A 25 14.28 -10.50 5.32
CA TYR A 25 13.57 -10.28 6.57
C TYR A 25 13.25 -8.80 6.71
N LEU A 26 12.03 -8.50 7.16
CA LEU A 26 11.60 -7.17 7.56
C LEU A 26 11.41 -7.19 9.08
N ARG A 27 11.85 -6.13 9.76
CA ARG A 27 11.68 -6.01 11.21
C ARG A 27 11.33 -4.57 11.61
N GLU A 28 10.85 -4.44 12.84
CA GLU A 28 10.67 -3.14 13.49
C GLU A 28 11.93 -2.27 13.39
N GLY A 29 11.75 -0.99 13.04
CA GLY A 29 12.83 -0.01 12.98
C GLY A 29 13.72 -0.05 11.73
N GLU A 30 13.59 -1.06 10.86
CA GLU A 30 14.27 -1.07 9.55
C GLU A 30 13.51 -0.24 8.51
N ARG A 31 14.21 0.17 7.45
CA ARG A 31 13.58 0.81 6.27
C ARG A 31 13.90 0.00 5.02
N PRO A 32 12.91 -0.46 4.26
CA PRO A 32 11.46 -0.43 4.57
C PRO A 32 11.06 -1.45 5.65
N ASN A 33 10.04 -1.13 6.46
CA ASN A 33 9.40 -2.07 7.41
C ASN A 33 7.94 -2.39 7.01
N HIS A 34 7.58 -2.12 5.76
CA HIS A 34 6.22 -2.25 5.26
C HIS A 34 6.20 -3.03 3.93
N SER A 35 5.02 -3.49 3.54
CA SER A 35 4.80 -4.16 2.26
C SER A 35 3.41 -3.87 1.71
N GLY A 36 3.26 -3.92 0.39
CA GLY A 36 2.02 -3.64 -0.34
C GLY A 36 2.00 -2.31 -1.09
N ASP A 37 3.17 -1.72 -1.38
CA ASP A 37 3.30 -0.47 -2.14
C ASP A 37 2.68 -0.55 -3.54
N GLU A 38 2.51 -1.75 -4.09
CA GLU A 38 1.87 -1.99 -5.38
C GLU A 38 0.40 -1.53 -5.37
N LEU A 39 -0.27 -1.52 -4.21
CA LEU A 39 -1.62 -0.93 -4.07
C LEU A 39 -1.60 0.58 -4.34
N ILE A 40 -0.59 1.27 -3.79
CA ILE A 40 -0.42 2.71 -3.98
C ILE A 40 -0.07 2.99 -5.45
N GLN A 41 0.87 2.25 -6.02
CA GLN A 41 1.28 2.39 -7.42
C GLN A 41 0.11 2.14 -8.38
N ARG A 42 -0.69 1.10 -8.11
CA ARG A 42 -1.90 0.78 -8.89
C ARG A 42 -2.88 1.95 -8.85
N TRP A 43 -3.14 2.52 -7.68
CA TRP A 43 -4.07 3.64 -7.56
C TRP A 43 -3.59 4.88 -8.31
N VAL A 44 -2.32 5.27 -8.13
CA VAL A 44 -1.71 6.41 -8.85
C VAL A 44 -1.86 6.21 -10.36
N ARG A 45 -1.63 4.98 -10.85
CA ARG A 45 -1.77 4.66 -12.27
C ARG A 45 -3.23 4.75 -12.77
N SER A 46 -4.23 4.34 -11.98
CA SER A 46 -5.65 4.51 -12.38
C SER A 46 -6.09 5.95 -12.51
N LYS A 47 -5.47 6.88 -11.78
CA LYS A 47 -5.78 8.30 -11.94
C LYS A 47 -5.24 8.86 -13.25
N SER A 48 -4.13 8.32 -13.75
CA SER A 48 -3.47 8.78 -14.97
C SER A 48 -3.89 8.04 -16.26
N ALA A 49 -4.47 6.84 -16.15
CA ALA A 49 -4.78 5.99 -17.29
C ALA A 49 -6.00 5.11 -17.01
N SER A 50 -6.67 4.63 -18.07
CA SER A 50 -7.75 3.64 -17.99
C SER A 50 -7.20 2.24 -17.61
N VAL A 51 -6.75 2.10 -16.37
CA VAL A 51 -6.20 0.85 -15.84
C VAL A 51 -7.32 -0.05 -15.30
N SER A 52 -7.27 -1.34 -15.65
CA SER A 52 -8.20 -2.40 -15.22
C SER A 52 -8.44 -2.38 -13.71
N ALA A 53 -9.70 -2.48 -13.27
CA ALA A 53 -10.14 -2.41 -11.87
C ALA A 53 -9.61 -3.54 -10.95
N GLU A 54 -8.86 -4.49 -11.48
CA GLU A 54 -8.35 -5.61 -10.72
C GLU A 54 -7.21 -5.21 -9.76
N LEU A 55 -7.22 -5.79 -8.56
CA LEU A 55 -6.17 -5.60 -7.56
C LEU A 55 -4.88 -6.30 -8.01
N PRO A 56 -3.71 -5.73 -7.70
CA PRO A 56 -2.44 -6.37 -8.00
C PRO A 56 -2.31 -7.70 -7.26
N THR A 57 -1.60 -8.65 -7.83
CA THR A 57 -1.15 -9.85 -7.13
C THR A 57 0.11 -9.53 -6.33
N SER A 58 0.26 -10.15 -5.16
CA SER A 58 1.49 -10.00 -4.38
C SER A 58 2.64 -10.75 -5.08
N PRO A 59 3.78 -10.10 -5.35
CA PRO A 59 4.96 -10.76 -5.93
C PRO A 59 5.74 -11.60 -4.90
N SER A 60 5.33 -11.56 -3.62
CA SER A 60 6.03 -12.19 -2.52
C SER A 60 5.07 -12.86 -1.54
N SER A 61 5.57 -13.86 -0.82
CA SER A 61 4.90 -14.52 0.30
C SER A 61 5.51 -14.06 1.62
N PHE A 62 4.66 -13.92 2.65
CA PHE A 62 5.04 -13.36 3.94
C PHE A 62 4.76 -14.34 5.06
N TRP A 63 5.70 -14.49 5.99
CA TRP A 63 5.55 -15.35 7.16
C TRP A 63 6.04 -14.64 8.42
N ALA A 64 5.22 -14.63 9.47
CA ALA A 64 5.63 -14.16 10.79
C ALA A 64 6.66 -15.10 11.40
N ILE A 65 7.73 -14.53 11.96
CA ILE A 65 8.71 -15.26 12.77
C ILE A 65 8.38 -14.95 14.24
N GLY A 66 7.61 -15.84 14.85
CA GLY A 66 7.09 -15.62 16.21
C GLY A 66 5.94 -14.63 16.23
N GLU A 67 5.85 -13.87 17.33
CA GLU A 67 4.83 -12.83 17.49
C GLU A 67 5.20 -11.58 16.68
N VAL A 68 4.24 -11.10 15.90
CA VAL A 68 4.39 -9.92 15.05
C VAL A 68 3.15 -9.06 15.20
N GLU A 69 3.36 -7.78 15.46
CA GLU A 69 2.33 -6.77 15.44
C GLU A 69 2.43 -5.95 14.16
N VAL A 70 1.33 -5.83 13.43
CA VAL A 70 1.24 -5.05 12.19
C VAL A 70 0.07 -4.11 12.20
N LEU A 71 0.24 -2.92 11.62
CA LEU A 71 -0.86 -2.08 11.18
C LEU A 71 -1.26 -2.48 9.77
N ILE A 72 -2.55 -2.63 9.53
CA ILE A 72 -3.09 -2.99 8.22
C ILE A 72 -3.82 -1.78 7.64
N LEU A 73 -3.51 -1.46 6.38
CA LEU A 73 -4.28 -0.55 5.56
C LEU A 73 -4.91 -1.35 4.41
N LYS A 74 -6.23 -1.48 4.42
CA LYS A 74 -6.93 -2.19 3.36
C LYS A 74 -7.00 -1.37 2.09
N ALA A 75 -7.11 -2.04 0.95
CA ALA A 75 -7.28 -1.40 -0.35
C ALA A 75 -8.55 -0.52 -0.41
N GLU A 76 -9.64 -0.95 0.23
CA GLU A 76 -10.91 -0.19 0.30
C GLU A 76 -10.77 1.12 1.10
N ASP A 77 -10.08 1.07 2.23
CA ASP A 77 -9.82 2.22 3.09
C ASP A 77 -8.89 3.22 2.39
N LEU A 78 -7.84 2.69 1.73
CA LEU A 78 -6.93 3.49 0.92
C LEU A 78 -7.66 4.20 -0.22
N ALA A 79 -8.51 3.47 -0.96
CA ALA A 79 -9.29 4.06 -2.05
C ALA A 79 -10.20 5.18 -1.55
N SER A 80 -10.91 4.95 -0.43
CA SER A 80 -11.80 5.92 0.19
C SER A 80 -11.05 7.19 0.63
N ALA A 81 -9.95 7.03 1.36
CA ALA A 81 -9.13 8.16 1.83
C ALA A 81 -8.60 9.00 0.66
N LEU A 82 -8.16 8.34 -0.42
CA LEU A 82 -7.62 9.02 -1.58
C LEU A 82 -8.71 9.72 -2.42
N GLU A 83 -9.92 9.17 -2.49
CA GLU A 83 -11.06 9.86 -3.10
C GLU A 83 -11.47 11.11 -2.31
N GLU A 84 -11.47 11.03 -0.97
CA GLU A 84 -11.70 12.21 -0.13
C GLU A 84 -10.63 13.29 -0.33
N MET A 85 -9.36 12.89 -0.44
CA MET A 85 -8.28 13.84 -0.72
C MET A 85 -8.44 14.48 -2.10
N ALA A 86 -8.79 13.70 -3.13
CA ALA A 86 -9.05 14.23 -4.47
C ALA A 86 -10.23 15.23 -4.49
N ARG A 87 -11.28 14.95 -3.71
CA ARG A 87 -12.44 15.86 -3.57
C ARG A 87 -12.06 17.19 -2.92
N LYS A 88 -11.11 17.18 -1.97
CA LYS A 88 -10.64 18.38 -1.27
C LYS A 88 -9.71 19.24 -2.14
N SER A 89 -9.00 18.66 -3.10
CA SER A 89 -8.11 19.40 -4.02
C SER A 89 -8.82 20.19 -5.12
N ASP A 90 -10.12 19.96 -5.35
CA ASP A 90 -10.92 20.64 -6.39
C ASP A 90 -11.55 21.96 -5.90
N GLY A 91 -11.20 22.41 -4.68
CA GLY A 91 -11.58 23.72 -4.16
C GLY A 91 -10.77 24.82 -4.83
N THR A 92 -11.32 25.41 -5.89
CA THR A 92 -10.77 26.55 -6.65
C THR A 92 -10.33 27.70 -5.72
N ILE A 93 -9.02 27.89 -5.56
CA ILE A 93 -8.46 29.14 -5.03
C ILE A 93 -8.66 30.20 -6.12
N THR A 94 -9.72 31.00 -5.99
CA THR A 94 -9.91 32.18 -6.83
C THR A 94 -9.08 33.31 -6.26
N CYS A 95 -8.03 33.70 -6.97
CA CYS A 95 -7.31 34.94 -6.68
C CYS A 95 -8.22 36.13 -7.09
N PRO A 96 -8.54 37.08 -6.19
CA PRO A 96 -9.27 38.27 -6.60
C PRO A 96 -8.38 39.11 -7.53
N ARG A 97 -8.90 39.48 -8.71
CA ARG A 97 -8.24 40.45 -9.60
C ARG A 97 -8.36 41.84 -8.96
N THR A 98 -7.21 42.47 -8.70
CA THR A 98 -7.06 43.92 -8.51
C THR A 98 -7.24 44.67 -9.81
#